data_AF-A0A962HFV6-F1
#
_entry.id   AF-A0A962HFV6-F1
#
_cell.length_a   1.000
_cell.length_b   1.000
_cell.length_c   1.000
_cell.angle_alpha   90.00
_cell.angle_beta   90.00
_cell.angle_gamma   90.00
#
_symmetry.space_group_name_H-M   'P 1'
#
loop_
_entity.id
_entity.type
_entity.pdbx_description
1 polymer ?
#
loop_
_entity_poly.entity_id
_entity_poly.type
_entity_poly.pdbx_seq_one_letter_code
_entity_poly.pdbx_strand_id
1 'polypeptide(L)'
;MADFYQNGTITTLHKLSGRSLEDFERELLLFSKKRPMGLLLPSLFSELEGEALPNIIGHLKNVPYLTEIVIGLDRANEDEYRHALDFFSVLPQRHRVLWNDGPALKALDSELQALGVAPRQMGKGRNVWYCMGYLLASGRTESIALHDCDIVTYDRELLARLIYPVANPQFNYMFCKGYYSRIAGGKINGRVCRLLVTPLIRSLTKIFGDMDYLHYMDSYRYSLAGEFSFRKDVLIDIRIPSDWGLEIGVLSEMYRNFSTNRLCQVDIADVYDHKHQDLSSDNDEGGL
;
A
#
# COMPACT_ATOMS: atom_id res chain seq x y z
N MET A 1 4.15 -21.46 9.23
CA MET A 1 3.06 -22.44 9.05
C MET A 1 2.19 -21.89 7.93
N ALA A 2 1.94 -22.64 6.86
CA ALA A 2 1.15 -22.12 5.75
C ALA A 2 -0.32 -22.01 6.17
N ASP A 3 -0.91 -20.81 6.06
CA ASP A 3 -2.36 -20.63 6.13
C ASP A 3 -2.95 -21.20 4.83
N PHE A 4 -3.85 -22.18 4.92
CA PHE A 4 -4.60 -22.75 3.78
C PHE A 4 -6.11 -22.53 3.95
N TYR A 5 -6.51 -21.47 4.66
CA TYR A 5 -7.91 -21.12 4.80
C TYR A 5 -8.44 -20.45 3.52
N GLN A 6 -9.43 -21.06 2.86
CA GLN A 6 -9.99 -20.61 1.57
C GLN A 6 -11.49 -20.28 1.57
N ASN A 7 -12.17 -20.35 2.73
CA ASN A 7 -13.63 -20.20 2.81
C ASN A 7 -14.14 -18.74 2.77
N GLY A 8 -13.35 -17.81 2.22
CA GLY A 8 -13.70 -16.38 2.14
C GLY A 8 -14.31 -15.99 0.80
N THR A 9 -14.92 -14.81 0.74
CA THR A 9 -15.48 -14.24 -0.51
C THR A 9 -14.40 -13.70 -1.46
N ILE A 10 -13.16 -13.58 -0.96
CA ILE A 10 -12.01 -13.01 -1.67
C ILE A 10 -10.98 -14.11 -1.92
N THR A 11 -10.42 -14.13 -3.14
CA THR A 11 -9.40 -15.11 -3.49
C THR A 11 -8.13 -14.88 -2.68
N THR A 12 -7.59 -15.94 -2.07
CA THR A 12 -6.34 -15.90 -1.31
C THR A 12 -5.22 -16.58 -2.09
N LEU A 13 -4.17 -15.83 -2.39
CA LEU A 13 -2.96 -16.31 -3.05
C LEU A 13 -1.89 -16.61 -1.99
N HIS A 14 -1.82 -17.88 -1.63
CA HIS A 14 -0.96 -18.38 -0.57
C HIS A 14 0.49 -18.60 -1.04
N LYS A 15 1.46 -18.60 -0.12
CA LYS A 15 2.84 -19.04 -0.37
C LYS A 15 2.93 -20.58 -0.26
N LEU A 16 2.32 -21.31 -1.19
CA LEU A 16 2.24 -22.79 -1.14
C LEU A 16 3.43 -23.51 -1.78
N SER A 17 4.15 -22.86 -2.68
CA SER A 17 5.27 -23.43 -3.44
C SER A 17 6.54 -22.66 -3.16
N GLY A 18 7.68 -23.35 -3.08
CA GLY A 18 9.02 -22.76 -3.02
C GLY A 18 9.47 -22.13 -4.35
N ARG A 19 8.56 -21.45 -5.05
CA ARG A 19 8.86 -20.72 -6.28
C ARG A 19 9.81 -19.59 -5.95
N SER A 20 10.90 -19.48 -6.71
CA SER A 20 11.94 -18.50 -6.40
C SER A 20 11.52 -17.09 -6.79
N LEU A 21 12.14 -16.09 -6.16
CA LEU A 21 11.96 -14.69 -6.50
C LEU A 21 12.29 -14.43 -7.97
N GLU A 22 13.37 -15.03 -8.48
CA GLU A 22 13.84 -14.86 -9.86
C GLU A 22 12.79 -15.31 -10.87
N ASP A 23 12.02 -16.34 -10.55
CA ASP A 23 10.89 -16.78 -11.39
C ASP A 23 9.74 -15.77 -11.41
N PHE A 24 9.46 -15.09 -10.29
CA PHE A 24 8.51 -13.99 -10.26
C PHE A 24 9.03 -12.80 -11.06
N GLU A 25 10.26 -12.36 -10.81
CA GLU A 25 10.84 -11.17 -11.47
C GLU A 25 10.97 -11.37 -12.99
N ARG A 26 11.32 -12.57 -13.45
CA ARG A 26 11.37 -12.90 -14.88
C ARG A 26 10.02 -12.75 -15.55
N GLU A 27 8.95 -13.24 -14.93
CA GLU A 27 7.59 -13.08 -15.47
C GLU A 27 7.11 -11.64 -15.39
N LEU A 28 7.34 -10.97 -14.27
CA LEU A 28 7.02 -9.55 -14.10
C LEU A 28 7.71 -8.69 -15.18
N LEU A 29 8.97 -8.99 -15.50
CA LEU A 29 9.69 -8.32 -16.59
C LEU A 29 9.07 -8.58 -17.98
N LEU A 30 8.42 -9.73 -18.19
CA LEU A 30 7.64 -9.99 -19.40
C LEU A 30 6.30 -9.25 -19.37
N PHE A 31 5.63 -9.23 -18.22
CA PHE A 31 4.35 -8.58 -18.03
C PHE A 31 4.46 -7.06 -18.16
N SER A 32 5.57 -6.45 -17.72
CA SER A 32 5.82 -5.01 -17.79
C SER A 32 5.73 -4.45 -19.21
N LYS A 33 5.99 -5.28 -20.23
CA LYS A 33 5.84 -4.90 -21.65
C LYS A 33 4.39 -4.67 -22.07
N LYS A 34 3.43 -5.32 -21.39
CA LYS A 34 1.99 -5.19 -21.65
C LYS A 34 1.29 -4.33 -20.59
N ARG A 35 1.72 -4.44 -19.34
CA ARG A 35 1.23 -3.68 -18.20
C ARG A 35 2.42 -3.06 -17.47
N PRO A 36 2.87 -1.85 -17.88
CA PRO A 36 3.94 -1.14 -17.20
C PRO A 36 3.65 -1.01 -15.70
N MET A 37 4.67 -1.24 -14.88
CA MET A 37 4.50 -1.34 -13.42
C MET A 37 5.02 -0.09 -12.71
N GLY A 38 4.22 0.41 -11.77
CA GLY A 38 4.54 1.53 -10.90
C GLY A 38 4.66 1.11 -9.45
N LEU A 39 5.46 1.86 -8.70
CA LEU A 39 5.50 1.78 -7.24
C LEU A 39 5.22 3.16 -6.65
N LEU A 40 4.30 3.22 -5.69
CA LEU A 40 3.96 4.42 -4.93
C LEU A 40 4.50 4.26 -3.50
N LEU A 41 5.32 5.23 -3.08
CA LEU A 41 5.95 5.30 -1.76
C LEU A 41 5.48 6.58 -1.04
N PRO A 42 4.43 6.53 -0.19
CA PRO A 42 4.07 7.66 0.64
C PRO A 42 5.05 7.75 1.82
N SER A 43 5.77 8.86 1.94
CA SER A 43 6.86 9.01 2.90
C SER A 43 6.83 10.33 3.66
N LEU A 44 7.21 10.28 4.93
CA LEU A 44 7.60 11.45 5.72
C LEU A 44 9.10 11.69 5.56
N PHE A 45 9.54 12.95 5.61
CA PHE A 45 10.98 13.25 5.59
C PHE A 45 11.77 12.49 6.68
N SER A 46 11.20 12.36 7.88
CA SER A 46 11.83 11.66 9.01
C SER A 46 12.07 10.15 8.77
N GLU A 47 11.47 9.55 7.74
CA GLU A 47 11.74 8.15 7.38
C GLU A 47 13.06 8.00 6.60
N LEU A 48 13.52 9.06 5.90
CA LEU A 48 14.80 9.06 5.20
C LEU A 48 15.98 8.96 6.19
N GLU A 49 15.78 9.43 7.42
CA GLU A 49 16.76 9.37 8.52
C GLU A 49 16.73 8.02 9.26
N GLY A 50 15.72 7.18 9.00
CA GLY A 50 15.58 5.86 9.62
C GLY A 50 16.36 4.76 8.91
N GLU A 51 16.34 3.55 9.46
CA GLU A 51 17.03 2.38 8.86
C GLU A 51 16.19 1.66 7.79
N ALA A 52 14.86 1.75 7.88
CA ALA A 52 13.93 1.04 7.00
C ALA A 52 14.03 1.52 5.55
N LEU A 53 13.89 2.82 5.30
CA LEU A 53 13.86 3.35 3.94
C LEU A 53 15.18 3.15 3.17
N PRO A 54 16.38 3.37 3.76
CA PRO A 54 17.63 3.00 3.11
C PRO A 54 17.70 1.51 2.72
N ASN A 55 17.21 0.60 3.58
CA ASN A 55 17.12 -0.82 3.26
C ASN A 55 16.18 -1.07 2.06
N ILE A 56 14.97 -0.50 2.10
CA ILE A 56 13.99 -0.56 1.00
C ILE A 56 14.63 -0.11 -0.32
N ILE A 57 15.31 1.04 -0.33
CA ILE A 57 15.99 1.56 -1.52
C ILE A 57 17.12 0.63 -1.98
N GLY A 58 17.88 0.03 -1.06
CA GLY A 58 18.87 -1.00 -1.37
C GLY A 58 18.28 -2.19 -2.14
N HIS A 59 17.11 -2.67 -1.73
CA HIS A 59 16.39 -3.72 -2.44
C HIS A 59 15.79 -3.23 -3.77
N LEU A 60 15.17 -2.05 -3.79
CA LEU A 60 14.51 -1.49 -4.98
C LEU A 60 15.48 -1.24 -6.13
N LYS A 61 16.75 -0.91 -5.87
CA LYS A 61 17.80 -0.82 -6.91
C LYS A 61 17.88 -2.06 -7.80
N ASN A 62 17.57 -3.22 -7.24
CA ASN A 62 17.67 -4.51 -7.90
C ASN A 62 16.32 -5.01 -8.46
N VAL A 63 15.30 -4.15 -8.56
CA VAL A 63 13.98 -4.51 -9.09
C VAL A 63 13.88 -4.11 -10.58
N PRO A 64 13.93 -5.06 -11.53
CA PRO A 64 14.12 -4.75 -12.95
C PRO A 64 12.84 -4.41 -13.71
N TYR A 65 11.66 -4.68 -13.13
CA TYR A 65 10.37 -4.60 -13.83
C TYR A 65 9.59 -3.30 -13.60
N LEU A 66 10.06 -2.43 -12.69
CA LEU A 66 9.41 -1.15 -12.40
C LEU A 66 9.73 -0.12 -13.48
N THR A 67 8.68 0.48 -14.03
CA THR A 67 8.75 1.56 -15.02
C THR A 67 8.89 2.93 -14.36
N GLU A 68 8.22 3.14 -13.23
CA GLU A 68 8.26 4.41 -12.50
C GLU A 68 8.08 4.17 -10.99
N ILE A 69 8.83 4.90 -10.17
CA ILE A 69 8.64 4.99 -8.72
C ILE A 69 8.20 6.42 -8.38
N VAL A 70 7.03 6.57 -7.76
CA VAL A 70 6.50 7.86 -7.32
C VAL A 70 6.57 7.92 -5.81
N ILE A 71 7.35 8.86 -5.31
CA ILE A 71 7.56 9.10 -3.88
C ILE A 71 6.78 10.36 -3.53
N GLY A 72 5.81 10.26 -2.62
CA GLY A 72 5.15 11.44 -2.07
C GLY A 72 5.79 11.82 -0.76
N LEU A 73 6.42 12.99 -0.71
CA LEU A 73 7.18 13.49 0.43
C LEU A 73 6.37 14.52 1.20
N ASP A 74 6.01 14.18 2.44
CA ASP A 74 5.36 15.06 3.41
C ASP A 74 6.35 15.56 4.46
N ARG A 75 6.00 16.69 5.09
CA ARG A 75 6.70 17.31 6.23
C ARG A 75 8.18 17.57 5.95
N ALA A 76 8.48 18.06 4.75
CA ALA A 76 9.81 18.52 4.37
C ALA A 76 9.82 20.03 4.15
N ASN A 77 10.93 20.69 4.49
CA ASN A 77 11.28 22.02 4.00
C ASN A 77 12.06 21.92 2.67
N GLU A 78 12.51 23.06 2.13
CA GLU A 78 13.17 23.11 0.81
C GLU A 78 14.53 22.38 0.79
N ASP A 79 15.32 22.50 1.84
CA ASP A 79 16.64 21.86 1.93
C ASP A 79 16.50 20.36 2.18
N GLU A 80 15.52 19.97 3.00
CA GLU A 80 15.12 18.58 3.21
C GLU A 80 14.60 17.94 1.91
N TYR A 81 13.82 18.68 1.11
CA TYR A 81 13.39 18.21 -0.20
C TYR A 81 14.55 18.01 -1.16
N ARG A 82 15.53 18.93 -1.20
CA ARG A 82 16.76 18.76 -1.99
C ARG A 82 17.54 17.53 -1.54
N HIS A 83 17.67 17.33 -0.23
CA HIS A 83 18.29 16.14 0.32
C HIS A 83 17.56 14.86 -0.11
N ALA A 84 16.22 14.86 -0.12
CA ALA A 84 15.42 13.74 -0.60
C ALA A 84 15.69 13.42 -2.08
N LEU A 85 15.83 14.44 -2.93
CA LEU A 85 16.19 14.24 -4.35
C LEU A 85 17.53 13.51 -4.50
N ASP A 86 18.54 13.92 -3.72
CA ASP A 86 19.85 13.26 -3.71
C ASP A 86 19.75 11.83 -3.16
N PHE A 87 18.98 11.63 -2.08
CA PHE A 87 18.76 10.33 -1.46
C PHE A 87 18.15 9.31 -2.45
N PHE A 88 17.12 9.69 -3.19
CA PHE A 88 16.47 8.80 -4.17
C PHE A 88 17.21 8.69 -5.51
N SER A 89 18.18 9.57 -5.80
CA SER A 89 18.94 9.59 -7.06
C SER A 89 19.66 8.28 -7.39
N VAL A 90 19.91 7.46 -6.36
CA VAL A 90 20.57 6.16 -6.46
C VAL A 90 19.69 5.08 -7.10
N LEU A 91 18.39 5.33 -7.26
CA LEU A 91 17.46 4.42 -7.94
C LEU A 91 17.72 4.45 -9.46
N PRO A 92 18.03 3.30 -10.11
CA PRO A 92 18.23 3.25 -11.55
C PRO A 92 16.92 3.42 -12.35
N GLN A 93 15.77 3.16 -11.72
CA GLN A 93 14.46 3.37 -12.34
C GLN A 93 14.14 4.86 -12.41
N ARG A 94 13.27 5.22 -13.36
CA ARG A 94 12.65 6.55 -13.36
C ARG A 94 11.92 6.74 -12.04
N HIS A 95 12.25 7.81 -11.33
CA HIS A 95 11.57 8.15 -10.09
C HIS A 95 11.19 9.63 -10.05
N ARG A 96 10.16 9.94 -9.26
CA ARG A 96 9.64 11.30 -9.06
C ARG A 96 9.31 11.51 -7.59
N VAL A 97 9.91 12.54 -7.00
CA VAL A 97 9.60 12.98 -5.65
C VAL A 97 8.60 14.13 -5.73
N LEU A 98 7.42 13.92 -5.18
CA LEU A 98 6.34 14.88 -5.08
C LEU A 98 6.38 15.52 -3.70
N TRP A 99 6.88 16.75 -3.62
CA TRP A 99 6.92 17.49 -2.35
C TRP A 99 5.56 18.12 -2.06
N ASN A 100 4.74 17.43 -1.26
CA ASN A 100 3.35 17.80 -1.01
C ASN A 100 3.23 19.14 -0.29
N ASP A 101 4.21 19.48 0.56
CA ASP A 101 4.30 20.77 1.25
C ASP A 101 5.03 21.85 0.43
N GLY A 102 5.50 21.51 -0.77
CA GLY A 102 6.22 22.41 -1.65
C GLY A 102 5.33 23.44 -2.34
N PRO A 103 5.90 24.57 -2.82
CA PRO A 103 5.12 25.64 -3.44
C PRO A 103 4.24 25.19 -4.62
N ALA A 104 4.75 24.28 -5.46
CA ALA A 104 4.03 23.79 -6.64
C ALA A 104 2.80 22.94 -6.28
N LEU A 105 2.92 21.99 -5.35
CA LEU A 105 1.78 21.18 -4.93
C LEU A 105 0.81 21.92 -4.02
N LYS A 106 1.29 22.91 -3.24
CA LYS A 106 0.39 23.84 -2.52
C LYS A 106 -0.43 24.72 -3.46
N ALA A 107 0.16 25.19 -4.57
CA ALA A 107 -0.58 25.93 -5.59
C ALA A 107 -1.66 25.05 -6.24
N LEU A 108 -1.30 23.83 -6.65
CA LEU A 108 -2.25 22.86 -7.18
C LEU A 108 -3.36 22.51 -6.17
N ASP A 109 -3.01 22.29 -4.91
CA ASP A 109 -3.98 22.04 -3.84
C ASP A 109 -4.95 23.21 -3.68
N SER A 110 -4.48 24.45 -3.76
CA SER A 110 -5.33 25.64 -3.68
C SER A 110 -6.34 25.70 -4.85
N GLU A 111 -5.91 25.35 -6.07
CA GLU A 111 -6.80 25.25 -7.23
C GLU A 111 -7.85 24.15 -7.02
N LEU A 112 -7.45 22.97 -6.56
CA LEU A 112 -8.34 21.84 -6.31
C LEU A 112 -9.31 22.11 -5.14
N GLN A 113 -8.88 22.88 -4.13
CA GLN A 113 -9.75 23.33 -3.05
C GLN A 113 -10.82 24.29 -3.56
N ALA A 114 -10.46 25.23 -4.42
CA ALA A 114 -11.41 26.15 -5.04
C ALA A 114 -12.46 25.41 -5.89
N LEU A 115 -12.09 24.29 -6.49
CA LEU A 115 -12.99 23.40 -7.23
C LEU A 115 -13.79 22.44 -6.32
N GLY A 116 -13.51 22.40 -5.02
CA GLY A 116 -14.19 21.53 -4.06
C GLY A 116 -13.81 20.05 -4.13
N VAL A 117 -12.71 19.71 -4.80
CA VAL A 117 -12.26 18.32 -5.04
C VAL A 117 -11.00 17.92 -4.27
N ALA A 118 -10.29 18.87 -3.66
CA ALA A 118 -9.09 18.56 -2.87
C ALA A 118 -9.39 17.72 -1.62
N PRO A 119 -8.49 16.79 -1.25
CA PRO A 119 -8.55 16.11 0.05
C PRO A 119 -8.47 17.10 1.21
N ARG A 120 -9.41 17.04 2.14
CA ARG A 120 -9.56 18.08 3.20
C ARG A 120 -8.64 17.90 4.39
N GLN A 121 -8.27 16.67 4.71
CA GLN A 121 -7.47 16.35 5.90
C GLN A 121 -6.04 16.01 5.50
N MET A 122 -5.08 16.39 6.36
CA MET A 122 -3.70 15.99 6.24
C MET A 122 -3.53 14.53 6.68
N GLY A 123 -2.63 13.80 6.05
CA GLY A 123 -2.34 12.41 6.38
C GLY A 123 -1.87 11.61 5.17
N LYS A 124 -1.51 10.35 5.43
CA LYS A 124 -1.05 9.38 4.42
C LYS A 124 -2.04 9.28 3.24
N GLY A 125 -3.34 9.28 3.51
CA GLY A 125 -4.36 9.23 2.45
C GLY A 125 -4.30 10.40 1.46
N ARG A 126 -4.06 11.63 1.95
CA ARG A 126 -3.88 12.81 1.09
C ARG A 126 -2.61 12.72 0.25
N ASN A 127 -1.50 12.25 0.83
CA ASN A 127 -0.25 12.01 0.11
C ASN A 127 -0.46 11.00 -1.03
N VAL A 128 -1.07 9.85 -0.71
CA VAL A 128 -1.41 8.81 -1.70
C VAL A 128 -2.31 9.37 -2.80
N TRP A 129 -3.30 10.20 -2.45
CA TRP A 129 -4.20 10.81 -3.43
C TRP A 129 -3.47 11.68 -4.47
N TYR A 130 -2.53 12.52 -4.03
CA TYR A 130 -1.71 13.33 -4.94
C TYR A 130 -0.79 12.48 -5.83
N CYS A 131 -0.18 11.45 -5.25
CA CYS A 131 0.63 10.49 -5.99
C CYS A 131 -0.19 9.73 -7.05
N MET A 132 -1.42 9.32 -6.73
CA MET A 132 -2.33 8.68 -7.69
C MET A 132 -2.72 9.63 -8.82
N GLY A 133 -3.00 10.91 -8.50
CA GLY A 133 -3.24 11.94 -9.51
C GLY A 133 -2.05 12.11 -10.45
N TYR A 134 -0.82 12.11 -9.92
CA TYR A 134 0.39 12.14 -10.74
C TYR A 134 0.53 10.90 -11.62
N LEU A 135 0.32 9.69 -11.09
CA LEU A 135 0.39 8.44 -11.85
C LEU A 135 -0.63 8.40 -12.99
N LEU A 136 -1.85 8.87 -12.73
CA LEU A 136 -2.88 9.02 -13.76
C LEU A 136 -2.45 9.99 -14.87
N ALA A 137 -1.94 11.16 -14.48
CA ALA A 137 -1.47 12.19 -15.40
C ALA A 137 -0.21 11.79 -16.18
N SER A 138 0.71 11.04 -15.55
CA SER A 138 1.94 10.58 -16.21
C SER A 138 1.62 9.55 -17.30
N GLY A 139 0.59 8.73 -17.09
CA GLY A 139 0.14 7.71 -18.03
C GLY A 139 1.17 6.60 -18.28
N ARG A 140 2.17 6.46 -17.39
CA ARG A 140 3.31 5.55 -17.57
C ARG A 140 3.11 4.17 -16.95
N THR A 141 2.13 4.03 -16.07
CA THR A 141 1.93 2.84 -15.24
C THR A 141 0.50 2.34 -15.38
N GLU A 142 0.37 1.02 -15.42
CA GLU A 142 -0.90 0.29 -15.59
C GLU A 142 -1.19 -0.57 -14.36
N SER A 143 -0.16 -1.19 -13.78
CA SER A 143 -0.24 -1.96 -12.53
C SER A 143 0.61 -1.25 -11.49
N ILE A 144 0.02 -0.89 -10.35
CA ILE A 144 0.66 -0.04 -9.35
C ILE A 144 0.64 -0.77 -8.02
N ALA A 145 1.79 -0.88 -7.37
CA ALA A 145 1.89 -1.28 -5.98
C ALA A 145 2.05 -0.05 -5.08
N LEU A 146 1.56 -0.17 -3.86
CA LEU A 146 1.74 0.78 -2.77
C LEU A 146 2.17 -0.02 -1.53
N HIS A 147 3.21 0.43 -0.86
CA HIS A 147 3.60 -0.07 0.45
C HIS A 147 4.24 1.02 1.29
N ASP A 148 4.37 0.78 2.59
CA ASP A 148 4.91 1.75 3.52
C ASP A 148 6.44 1.87 3.43
N CYS A 149 6.96 3.02 3.87
CA CYS A 149 8.39 3.34 3.89
C CYS A 149 9.08 2.99 5.22
N ASP A 150 8.36 2.39 6.16
CA ASP A 150 8.83 2.05 7.51
C ASP A 150 9.06 0.54 7.72
N ILE A 151 9.04 -0.25 6.63
CA ILE A 151 9.21 -1.71 6.65
C ILE A 151 10.68 -2.06 6.88
N VAL A 152 11.00 -2.58 8.07
CA VAL A 152 12.38 -2.92 8.47
C VAL A 152 12.82 -4.22 7.80
N THR A 153 11.94 -5.20 7.71
CA THR A 153 12.21 -6.53 7.12
C THR A 153 11.91 -6.59 5.62
N TYR A 154 12.09 -5.47 4.90
CA TYR A 154 11.75 -5.40 3.49
C TYR A 154 12.59 -6.37 2.65
N ASP A 155 11.94 -7.11 1.78
CA ASP A 155 12.56 -7.95 0.76
C ASP A 155 11.89 -7.75 -0.60
N ARG A 156 12.62 -7.98 -1.69
CA ARG A 156 12.06 -7.83 -3.06
C ARG A 156 10.89 -8.79 -3.32
N GLU A 157 10.84 -9.94 -2.65
CA GLU A 157 9.75 -10.90 -2.72
C GLU A 157 8.42 -10.27 -2.30
N LEU A 158 8.41 -9.38 -1.30
CA LEU A 158 7.21 -8.66 -0.86
C LEU A 158 6.56 -7.93 -2.04
N LEU A 159 7.33 -7.07 -2.71
CA LEU A 159 6.84 -6.28 -3.84
C LEU A 159 6.45 -7.17 -5.02
N ALA A 160 7.29 -8.16 -5.35
CA ALA A 160 7.04 -9.07 -6.47
C ALA A 160 5.70 -9.79 -6.28
N ARG A 161 5.44 -10.33 -5.09
CA ARG A 161 4.19 -11.03 -4.77
C ARG A 161 2.99 -10.08 -4.70
N LEU A 162 3.18 -8.88 -4.17
CA LEU A 162 2.13 -7.88 -4.04
C LEU A 162 1.58 -7.43 -5.40
N ILE A 163 2.47 -7.15 -6.37
CA ILE A 163 2.08 -6.59 -7.67
C ILE A 163 1.68 -7.67 -8.69
N TYR A 164 2.17 -8.90 -8.53
CA TYR A 164 1.95 -9.99 -9.48
C TYR A 164 0.48 -10.20 -9.88
N PRO A 165 -0.50 -10.19 -8.97
CA PRO A 165 -1.88 -10.52 -9.33
C PRO A 165 -2.53 -9.50 -10.28
N VAL A 166 -2.16 -8.23 -10.15
CA VAL A 166 -2.67 -7.15 -11.00
C VAL A 166 -1.83 -6.99 -12.28
N ALA A 167 -0.54 -7.33 -12.22
CA ALA A 167 0.39 -7.29 -13.35
C ALA A 167 0.19 -8.44 -14.34
N ASN A 168 -0.14 -9.65 -13.87
CA ASN A 168 -0.27 -10.84 -14.73
C ASN A 168 -1.40 -10.66 -15.76
N PRO A 169 -1.10 -10.63 -17.08
CA PRO A 169 -2.11 -10.41 -18.13
C PRO A 169 -3.20 -11.47 -18.22
N GLN A 170 -2.97 -12.67 -17.69
CA GLN A 170 -3.93 -13.78 -17.65
C GLN A 170 -4.90 -13.66 -16.48
N PHE A 171 -4.57 -12.85 -15.47
CA PHE A 171 -5.44 -12.62 -14.34
C PHE A 171 -6.38 -11.44 -14.60
N ASN A 172 -7.56 -11.50 -14.00
CA ASN A 172 -8.60 -10.47 -14.08
C ASN A 172 -8.70 -9.60 -12.81
N TYR A 173 -7.74 -9.74 -11.90
CA TYR A 173 -7.71 -8.96 -10.65
C TYR A 173 -7.44 -7.48 -10.92
N MET A 174 -8.25 -6.63 -10.30
CA MET A 174 -8.11 -5.17 -10.28
C MET A 174 -7.41 -4.68 -9.05
N PHE A 175 -7.47 -5.44 -7.96
CA PHE A 175 -6.91 -5.07 -6.67
C PHE A 175 -6.41 -6.30 -5.93
N CYS A 176 -5.27 -6.15 -5.26
CA CYS A 176 -4.70 -7.17 -4.40
C CYS A 176 -4.25 -6.55 -3.07
N LYS A 177 -4.74 -7.11 -1.96
CA LYS A 177 -4.30 -6.72 -0.60
C LYS A 177 -3.18 -7.64 -0.13
N GLY A 178 -2.09 -7.09 0.38
CA GLY A 178 -1.08 -7.87 1.08
C GLY A 178 -1.58 -8.35 2.43
N TYR A 179 -1.19 -9.55 2.85
CA TYR A 179 -1.29 -9.99 4.23
C TYR A 179 -0.02 -10.72 4.65
N TYR A 180 0.24 -10.73 5.95
CA TYR A 180 1.47 -11.25 6.53
C TYR A 180 1.30 -11.49 8.03
N SER A 181 2.19 -12.30 8.58
CA SER A 181 2.27 -12.49 10.03
C SER A 181 3.12 -11.39 10.66
N ARG A 182 2.53 -10.60 11.56
CA ARG A 182 3.26 -9.57 12.32
C ARG A 182 3.89 -10.17 13.57
N ILE A 183 5.09 -10.73 13.43
CA ILE A 183 5.85 -11.34 14.53
C ILE A 183 7.21 -10.65 14.61
N ALA A 184 7.51 -10.03 15.76
CA ALA A 184 8.78 -9.37 16.00
C ALA A 184 9.16 -9.48 17.48
N GLY A 185 10.45 -9.67 17.78
CA GLY A 185 10.95 -9.75 19.16
C GLY A 185 10.26 -10.83 20.02
N GLY A 186 9.83 -11.94 19.42
CA GLY A 186 9.09 -13.01 20.11
C GLY A 186 7.63 -12.67 20.47
N LYS A 187 7.10 -11.54 20.00
CA LYS A 187 5.73 -11.08 20.25
C LYS A 187 4.92 -11.04 18.94
N ILE A 188 3.60 -11.12 19.06
CA ILE A 188 2.68 -10.93 17.94
C ILE A 188 2.11 -9.51 18.00
N ASN A 189 2.29 -8.75 16.93
CA ASN A 189 1.85 -7.36 16.79
C ASN A 189 0.48 -7.27 16.08
N GLY A 190 0.07 -6.06 15.65
CA GLY A 190 -1.21 -5.83 14.98
C GLY A 190 -2.41 -5.72 15.92
N ARG A 191 -2.21 -5.13 17.11
CA ARG A 191 -3.23 -4.99 18.17
C ARG A 191 -4.55 -4.43 17.67
N VAL A 192 -4.53 -3.34 16.89
CA VAL A 192 -5.75 -2.70 16.36
C VAL A 192 -6.55 -3.67 15.48
N CYS A 193 -5.90 -4.38 14.57
CA CYS A 193 -6.58 -5.36 13.73
C CYS A 193 -7.20 -6.50 14.56
N ARG A 194 -6.40 -7.04 15.49
CA ARG A 194 -6.76 -8.24 16.28
C ARG A 194 -7.78 -7.98 17.38
N LEU A 195 -7.67 -6.85 18.08
CA LEU A 195 -8.41 -6.57 19.31
C LEU A 195 -9.57 -5.60 19.08
N LEU A 196 -9.56 -4.84 17.97
CA LEU A 196 -10.63 -3.90 17.65
C LEU A 196 -11.33 -4.27 16.35
N VAL A 197 -10.64 -4.25 15.20
CA VAL A 197 -11.30 -4.34 13.88
C VAL A 197 -11.99 -5.69 13.67
N THR A 198 -11.29 -6.82 13.81
CA THR A 198 -11.90 -8.14 13.62
C THR A 198 -13.01 -8.42 14.64
N PRO A 199 -12.83 -8.16 15.95
CA PRO A 199 -13.92 -8.31 16.92
C PRO A 199 -15.12 -7.39 16.63
N LEU A 200 -14.88 -6.16 16.20
CA LEU A 200 -15.93 -5.20 15.85
C LEU A 200 -16.76 -5.71 14.66
N ILE A 201 -16.11 -6.09 13.55
CA ILE A 201 -16.80 -6.63 12.37
C ILE A 201 -17.67 -7.83 12.75
N ARG A 202 -17.12 -8.79 13.49
CA ARG A 202 -17.85 -9.99 13.92
C ARG A 202 -18.98 -9.68 14.90
N SER A 203 -18.81 -8.66 15.75
CA SER A 203 -19.88 -8.20 16.65
C SER A 203 -21.01 -7.54 15.87
N LEU A 204 -20.69 -6.73 14.86
CA LEU A 204 -21.67 -6.14 13.95
C LEU A 204 -22.43 -7.23 13.20
N THR A 205 -21.76 -8.28 12.71
CA THR A 205 -22.43 -9.43 12.06
C THR A 205 -23.40 -10.13 13.01
N LYS A 206 -23.07 -10.26 14.31
CA LYS A 206 -23.99 -10.84 15.30
C LYS A 206 -25.20 -9.96 15.59
N ILE A 207 -25.04 -8.63 15.58
CA ILE A 207 -26.10 -7.67 15.90
C ILE A 207 -27.04 -7.47 14.71
N PHE A 208 -26.47 -7.26 13.52
CA PHE A 208 -27.20 -6.87 12.32
C PHE A 208 -27.54 -8.05 11.40
N GLY A 209 -26.98 -9.24 11.67
CA GLY A 209 -27.21 -10.45 10.88
C GLY A 209 -26.22 -10.62 9.73
N ASP A 210 -26.56 -11.54 8.84
CA ASP A 210 -25.79 -11.86 7.63
C ASP A 210 -25.84 -10.67 6.64
N MET A 211 -24.68 -10.06 6.40
CA MET A 211 -24.52 -8.93 5.50
C MET A 211 -23.29 -9.13 4.62
N ASP A 212 -23.48 -9.08 3.30
CA ASP A 212 -22.43 -9.27 2.29
C ASP A 212 -21.20 -8.39 2.57
N TYR A 213 -21.42 -7.12 2.94
CA TYR A 213 -20.34 -6.18 3.26
C TYR A 213 -19.52 -6.62 4.48
N LEU A 214 -20.17 -7.11 5.54
CA LEU A 214 -19.45 -7.57 6.74
C LEU A 214 -18.68 -8.87 6.46
N HIS A 215 -19.26 -9.79 5.68
CA HIS A 215 -18.56 -10.99 5.21
C HIS A 215 -17.37 -10.68 4.31
N TYR A 216 -17.52 -9.70 3.43
CA TYR A 216 -16.42 -9.17 2.62
C TYR A 216 -15.29 -8.62 3.49
N MET A 217 -15.61 -7.76 4.47
CA MET A 217 -14.61 -7.18 5.36
C MET A 217 -13.91 -8.22 6.25
N ASP A 218 -14.63 -9.22 6.78
CA ASP A 218 -14.07 -10.33 7.57
C ASP A 218 -13.26 -11.33 6.71
N SER A 219 -13.42 -11.31 5.37
CA SER A 219 -12.68 -12.20 4.46
C SER A 219 -11.19 -11.84 4.31
N TYR A 220 -10.80 -10.60 4.59
CA TYR A 220 -9.40 -10.16 4.54
C TYR A 220 -8.65 -10.60 5.80
N ARG A 221 -7.51 -11.28 5.61
CA ARG A 221 -6.66 -11.75 6.74
C ARG A 221 -6.06 -10.60 7.53
N TYR A 222 -5.76 -9.49 6.86
CA TYR A 222 -5.21 -8.29 7.48
C TYR A 222 -5.74 -7.04 6.77
N SER A 223 -6.95 -6.61 7.14
CA SER A 223 -7.66 -5.50 6.47
C SER A 223 -6.93 -4.15 6.58
N LEU A 224 -6.14 -3.97 7.65
CA LEU A 224 -5.32 -2.79 7.92
C LEU A 224 -3.91 -2.84 7.30
N ALA A 225 -3.60 -3.79 6.40
CA ALA A 225 -2.30 -3.78 5.71
C ALA A 225 -2.13 -2.50 4.88
N GLY A 226 -0.99 -1.80 5.02
CA GLY A 226 -0.64 -0.68 4.15
C GLY A 226 -0.33 -1.13 2.72
N GLU A 227 -0.02 -2.41 2.56
CA GLU A 227 0.49 -3.01 1.32
C GLU A 227 -0.67 -3.46 0.44
N PHE A 228 -0.83 -2.83 -0.71
CA PHE A 228 -1.80 -3.25 -1.72
C PHE A 228 -1.35 -2.86 -3.12
N SER A 229 -1.90 -3.52 -4.12
CA SER A 229 -1.69 -3.18 -5.52
C SER A 229 -3.01 -3.10 -6.26
N PHE A 230 -3.03 -2.32 -7.34
CA PHE A 230 -4.21 -2.10 -8.15
C PHE A 230 -3.86 -1.82 -9.61
N ARG A 231 -4.85 -1.97 -10.49
CA ARG A 231 -4.74 -1.45 -11.86
C ARG A 231 -5.10 0.03 -11.92
N LYS A 232 -4.59 0.70 -12.94
CA LYS A 232 -4.84 2.12 -13.20
C LYS A 232 -6.32 2.49 -13.20
N ASP A 233 -7.19 1.62 -13.73
CA ASP A 233 -8.63 1.89 -13.76
C ASP A 233 -9.22 2.11 -12.35
N VAL A 234 -8.68 1.43 -11.33
CA VAL A 234 -9.13 1.59 -9.95
C VAL A 234 -8.95 3.03 -9.46
N LEU A 235 -7.89 3.73 -9.87
CA LEU A 235 -7.58 5.10 -9.43
C LEU A 235 -8.64 6.10 -9.86
N ILE A 236 -9.38 5.81 -10.93
CA ILE A 236 -10.41 6.68 -11.50
C ILE A 236 -11.73 6.50 -10.74
N ASP A 237 -11.99 5.30 -10.22
CA ASP A 237 -13.29 4.91 -9.67
C ASP A 237 -13.38 5.03 -8.13
N ILE A 238 -12.25 5.11 -7.41
CA ILE A 238 -12.25 5.08 -5.94
C ILE A 238 -12.08 6.45 -5.28
N ARG A 239 -12.80 6.64 -4.17
CA ARG A 239 -12.59 7.77 -3.26
C ARG A 239 -11.61 7.38 -2.18
N ILE A 240 -10.40 7.94 -2.23
CA ILE A 240 -9.40 7.70 -1.19
C ILE A 240 -9.75 8.51 0.07
N PRO A 241 -9.94 7.86 1.24
CA PRO A 241 -10.01 8.58 2.51
C PRO A 241 -8.68 9.31 2.75
N SER A 242 -8.76 10.56 3.20
CA SER A 242 -7.59 11.41 3.40
C SER A 242 -6.79 11.10 4.68
N ASP A 243 -7.36 10.29 5.57
CA ASP A 243 -6.87 10.03 6.93
C ASP A 243 -6.31 8.60 7.11
N TRP A 244 -6.16 8.19 8.37
CA TRP A 244 -5.76 6.84 8.79
C TRP A 244 -6.80 5.75 8.47
N GLY A 245 -7.97 6.13 7.96
CA GLY A 245 -8.98 5.20 7.45
C GLY A 245 -8.68 4.70 6.04
N LEU A 246 -7.55 5.08 5.43
CA LEU A 246 -7.14 4.73 4.08
C LEU A 246 -7.37 3.24 3.77
N GLU A 247 -6.85 2.34 4.59
CA GLU A 247 -6.85 0.91 4.32
C GLU A 247 -8.27 0.33 4.31
N ILE A 248 -9.12 0.70 5.27
CA ILE A 248 -10.52 0.25 5.38
C ILE A 248 -11.41 0.93 4.33
N GLY A 249 -11.18 2.21 4.07
CA GLY A 249 -11.95 2.96 3.09
C GLY A 249 -11.65 2.48 1.67
N VAL A 250 -10.40 2.18 1.33
CA VAL A 250 -10.06 1.53 0.05
C VAL A 250 -10.80 0.21 -0.10
N LEU A 251 -10.79 -0.66 0.91
CA LEU A 251 -11.56 -1.92 0.85
C LEU A 251 -13.05 -1.68 0.64
N SER A 252 -13.61 -0.64 1.28
CA SER A 252 -15.02 -0.27 1.14
C SER A 252 -15.34 0.26 -0.26
N GLU A 253 -14.43 1.02 -0.87
CA GLU A 253 -14.58 1.48 -2.26
C GLU A 253 -14.43 0.32 -3.25
N MET A 254 -13.54 -0.63 -2.98
CA MET A 254 -13.41 -1.84 -3.80
C MET A 254 -14.71 -2.66 -3.79
N TYR A 255 -15.35 -2.81 -2.63
CA TYR A 255 -16.64 -3.49 -2.50
C TYR A 255 -17.75 -2.78 -3.30
N ARG A 256 -17.76 -1.45 -3.30
CA ARG A 256 -18.78 -0.65 -4.01
C ARG A 256 -18.63 -0.70 -5.53
N ASN A 257 -17.39 -0.70 -6.02
CA ASN A 257 -17.11 -0.45 -7.43
C ASN A 257 -16.72 -1.71 -8.22
N PHE A 258 -16.31 -2.80 -7.55
CA PHE A 258 -15.79 -4.00 -8.22
C PHE A 258 -16.41 -5.29 -7.67
N SER A 259 -16.64 -6.26 -8.57
CA SER A 259 -17.07 -7.60 -8.18
C SER A 259 -15.96 -8.34 -7.44
N THR A 260 -16.33 -9.13 -6.43
CA THR A 260 -15.39 -9.85 -5.55
C THR A 260 -14.44 -10.80 -6.28
N ASN A 261 -14.85 -11.37 -7.42
CA ASN A 261 -13.99 -12.20 -8.28
C ASN A 261 -12.86 -11.42 -8.99
N ARG A 262 -12.86 -10.08 -8.93
CA ARG A 262 -11.77 -9.20 -9.39
C ARG A 262 -10.88 -8.72 -8.25
N LEU A 263 -11.11 -9.21 -7.03
CA LEU A 263 -10.38 -8.84 -5.83
C LEU A 263 -9.65 -10.06 -5.28
N CYS A 264 -8.42 -9.86 -4.82
CA CYS A 264 -7.67 -10.90 -4.15
C CYS A 264 -6.87 -10.36 -2.97
N GLN A 265 -6.29 -11.27 -2.21
CA GLN A 265 -5.26 -11.00 -1.24
C GLN A 265 -4.10 -11.98 -1.44
N VAL A 266 -2.89 -11.58 -1.07
CA VAL A 266 -1.68 -12.38 -1.26
C VAL A 266 -0.81 -12.36 -0.02
N ASP A 267 -0.29 -13.53 0.34
CA ASP A 267 0.71 -13.67 1.39
C ASP A 267 2.00 -13.03 0.89
N ILE A 268 2.50 -11.96 1.51
CA ILE A 268 3.66 -11.21 1.00
C ILE A 268 4.94 -11.38 1.82
N ALA A 269 4.85 -11.88 3.05
CA ALA A 269 6.01 -12.00 3.93
C ALA A 269 5.79 -13.05 5.03
N ASP A 270 6.83 -13.87 5.27
CA ASP A 270 6.86 -14.82 6.38
C ASP A 270 6.99 -14.09 7.73
N VAL A 271 7.89 -13.11 7.79
CA VAL A 271 8.11 -12.22 8.94
C VAL A 271 7.97 -10.78 8.44
N TYR A 272 7.09 -10.03 9.07
CA TYR A 272 6.87 -8.62 8.77
C TYR A 272 7.05 -7.77 10.01
N ASP A 273 8.03 -6.88 9.97
CA ASP A 273 8.26 -5.88 11.01
C ASP A 273 8.38 -4.46 10.45
N HIS A 274 7.92 -3.49 11.23
CA HIS A 274 7.95 -2.07 10.90
C HIS A 274 8.27 -1.24 12.15
N LYS A 275 8.49 0.06 11.97
CA LYS A 275 8.70 0.96 13.12
C LYS A 275 7.46 1.00 14.02
N HIS A 276 7.62 0.62 15.28
CA HIS A 276 6.52 0.64 16.26
C HIS A 276 6.39 2.00 16.92
N GLN A 277 5.15 2.39 17.24
CA GLN A 277 4.89 3.43 18.22
C GLN A 277 4.77 2.79 19.61
N ASP A 278 5.37 3.45 20.61
CA ASP A 278 5.24 3.04 22.01
C ASP A 278 3.80 3.23 22.50
N LEU A 279 3.36 2.33 23.38
CA LEU A 279 2.05 2.43 24.04
C LEU A 279 2.02 3.69 24.89
N SER A 280 1.01 4.54 24.70
CA SER A 280 0.84 5.76 25.48
C SER A 280 -0.07 5.49 26.68
N SER A 281 0.44 4.75 27.68
CA SER A 281 -0.36 4.36 28.86
C SER A 281 -0.93 5.55 29.64
N ASP A 282 -0.26 6.69 29.58
CA ASP A 282 -0.54 7.87 30.41
C ASP A 282 -0.95 9.09 29.57
N ASN A 283 -1.25 8.92 28.27
CA ASN A 283 -1.68 10.01 27.39
C ASN A 283 -2.76 9.54 26.42
N ASP A 284 -4.01 9.87 26.74
CA ASP A 284 -5.18 9.55 25.92
C ASP A 284 -5.13 10.17 24.51
N GLU A 285 -4.31 11.21 24.29
CA GLU A 285 -4.10 11.83 22.97
C GLU A 285 -2.93 11.20 22.17
N GLY A 286 -2.12 10.33 22.79
CA GLY A 286 -0.94 9.71 22.20
C GLY A 286 -1.21 8.51 21.30
N GLY A 287 -2.46 8.06 21.19
CA GLY A 287 -2.83 6.76 20.60
C GLY A 287 -2.56 5.58 21.55
N LEU A 288 -3.01 4.38 21.16
CA LEU A 288 -2.96 3.14 21.97
C LEU A 288 -1.54 2.68 22.36
#